data_AF-A0A0D8XU14-F1
#
_entry.id   AF-A0A0D8XU14-F1
#
_cell.length_a   1.000
_cell.length_b   1.000
_cell.length_c   1.000
_cell.angle_alpha   90.00
_cell.angle_beta   90.00
_cell.angle_gamma   90.00
#
_symmetry.space_group_name_H-M   'P 1'
#
loop_
_entity.id
_entity.type
_entity.pdbx_description
1 polymer ?
#
loop_
_entity_poly.entity_id
_entity_poly.type
_entity_poly.pdbx_seq_one_letter_code
_entity_poly.pdbx_strand_id
1 'polypeptide(L)'
;MRCLLEITFSSARKIEKRSVGGRKAEKDEFPWTVAVSGPIVCSGALISDHHVLTSAHCAIKRIYGVPCEEATLVSSYEKLPFEDIVVISGMGEGCSVDTKDGCKVFNVKDMFIHPKHNPCTGDYDIALLELSSSMNSQQGLPICMPKEDEDIPTSRNRMTSSGFGYNPEHPGERYLEALNLTMEGIERTRARIITKSRGKSICTVRLYWYGLVKCID
;
A
#
# COMPACT_ATOMS: atom_id res chain seq x y z
N MET A 1 -10.25 -16.44 12.68
CA MET A 1 -9.11 -15.93 11.88
C MET A 1 -8.67 -14.62 12.50
N ARG A 2 -7.38 -14.46 12.80
CA ARG A 2 -6.80 -13.16 13.15
C ARG A 2 -6.37 -12.50 11.86
N CYS A 3 -6.72 -11.24 11.68
CA CYS A 3 -6.46 -10.52 10.44
C CYS A 3 -5.58 -9.34 10.75
N LEU A 4 -4.34 -9.39 10.26
CA LEU A 4 -3.55 -8.19 10.16
C LEU A 4 -3.65 -7.73 8.74
N LEU A 5 -4.47 -6.69 8.54
CA LEU A 5 -4.31 -5.84 7.40
C LEU A 5 -3.06 -4.99 7.63
N GLU A 6 -1.98 -5.37 6.97
CA GLU A 6 -0.78 -4.54 6.88
C GLU A 6 -0.63 -4.04 5.46
N ILE A 7 -0.74 -2.72 5.29
CA ILE A 7 -0.39 -2.09 4.03
C ILE A 7 1.07 -1.69 4.14
N THR A 8 1.89 -2.33 3.31
CA THR A 8 3.32 -2.07 3.25
C THR A 8 3.57 -0.86 2.34
N PHE A 9 4.18 0.18 2.89
CA PHE A 9 4.57 1.38 2.13
C PHE A 9 6.08 1.53 2.12
N SER A 10 6.67 1.58 0.94
CA SER A 10 8.09 1.87 0.74
C SER A 10 8.28 3.32 0.31
N SER A 11 8.95 4.10 1.17
CA SER A 11 9.38 5.48 0.88
C SER A 11 10.92 5.55 0.95
N ALA A 12 11.60 5.33 -0.16
CA ALA A 12 13.05 5.59 -0.24
C ALA A 12 13.40 6.38 -1.50
N ARG A 13 14.14 7.48 -1.30
CA ARG A 13 14.78 8.24 -2.36
C ARG A 13 15.71 7.29 -3.14
N LYS A 14 15.43 7.15 -4.44
CA LYS A 14 16.34 6.58 -5.45
C LYS A 14 16.91 5.18 -5.13
N ILE A 15 16.09 4.30 -4.58
CA ILE A 15 16.25 2.84 -4.75
C ILE A 15 15.00 2.40 -5.51
N GLU A 16 15.19 1.75 -6.66
CA GLU A 16 14.07 1.20 -7.41
C GLU A 16 13.23 0.31 -6.49
N LYS A 17 11.95 0.65 -6.31
CA LYS A 17 11.01 -0.09 -5.47
C LYS A 17 10.85 -1.48 -6.10
N ARG A 18 11.48 -2.51 -5.52
CA ARG A 18 11.60 -3.84 -6.12
C ARG A 18 10.96 -4.92 -5.24
N SER A 19 9.96 -5.61 -5.76
CA SER A 19 9.49 -6.90 -5.26
C SER A 19 10.47 -7.98 -5.72
N VAL A 20 11.42 -8.39 -4.87
CA VAL A 20 12.41 -9.43 -5.22
C VAL A 20 12.07 -10.73 -4.49
N GLY A 21 12.02 -11.85 -5.21
CA GLY A 21 11.64 -13.15 -4.67
C GLY A 21 10.13 -13.37 -4.50
N GLY A 22 9.31 -12.53 -5.13
CA GLY A 22 7.86 -12.69 -5.20
C GLY A 22 7.43 -13.72 -6.24
N ARG A 23 6.23 -14.26 -6.07
CA ARG A 23 5.56 -15.07 -7.09
C ARG A 23 4.31 -14.35 -7.57
N LYS A 24 3.91 -14.62 -8.82
CA LYS A 24 2.57 -14.25 -9.29
C LYS A 24 1.53 -14.88 -8.36
N ALA A 25 0.54 -14.09 -7.95
CA ALA A 25 -0.58 -14.58 -7.16
C ALA A 25 -1.46 -15.49 -8.00
N GLU A 26 -2.07 -16.49 -7.36
CA GLU A 26 -3.12 -17.27 -7.99
C GLU A 26 -4.39 -16.41 -8.10
N LYS A 27 -5.28 -16.82 -9.02
CA LYS A 27 -6.58 -16.17 -9.16
C LYS A 27 -7.32 -16.19 -7.83
N ASP A 28 -7.87 -15.03 -7.45
CA ASP A 28 -8.66 -14.82 -6.23
C ASP A 28 -7.91 -15.10 -4.92
N GLU A 29 -6.58 -15.24 -4.94
CA GLU A 29 -5.81 -15.58 -3.74
C GLU A 29 -5.80 -14.46 -2.69
N PHE A 30 -5.75 -13.21 -3.14
CA PHE A 30 -5.78 -12.01 -2.30
C PHE A 30 -6.89 -11.07 -2.76
N PRO A 31 -8.17 -11.42 -2.51
CA PRO A 31 -9.33 -10.73 -3.10
C PRO A 31 -9.53 -9.31 -2.55
N TRP A 32 -8.81 -8.95 -1.49
CA TRP A 32 -8.77 -7.60 -0.94
C TRP A 32 -7.70 -6.72 -1.59
N THR A 33 -6.72 -7.28 -2.30
CA THR A 33 -5.61 -6.49 -2.83
C THR A 33 -6.02 -5.81 -4.12
N VAL A 34 -5.83 -4.50 -4.17
CA VAL A 34 -6.17 -3.65 -5.32
C VAL A 34 -4.97 -2.81 -5.74
N ALA A 35 -4.91 -2.44 -7.00
CA ALA A 35 -3.97 -1.44 -7.47
C ALA A 35 -4.63 -0.07 -7.42
N VAL A 36 -3.88 0.93 -6.94
CA VAL A 36 -4.27 2.35 -7.01
C VAL A 36 -3.44 2.96 -8.12
N SER A 37 -4.06 3.24 -9.26
CA SER A 37 -3.42 3.70 -10.48
C SER A 37 -3.68 5.18 -10.68
N GLY A 38 -2.63 5.99 -10.55
CA GLY A 38 -2.59 7.42 -10.87
C GLY A 38 -1.23 7.79 -11.48
N PRO A 39 -0.62 8.94 -11.11
CA PRO A 39 0.73 9.31 -11.56
C PRO A 39 1.80 8.28 -11.20
N ILE A 40 1.58 7.55 -10.11
CA ILE A 40 2.30 6.34 -9.74
C ILE A 40 1.29 5.22 -9.55
N VAL A 41 1.74 3.98 -9.69
CA VAL A 41 0.94 2.82 -9.31
C VAL A 41 1.36 2.38 -7.92
N CYS A 42 0.36 2.29 -7.06
CA CYS A 42 0.46 1.81 -5.70
C CYS A 42 -0.41 0.58 -5.50
N SER A 43 -0.31 -0.02 -4.32
CA SER A 43 -1.24 -1.04 -3.86
C SER A 43 -2.13 -0.48 -2.75
N GLY A 44 -3.31 -1.04 -2.62
CA GLY A 44 -4.25 -0.76 -1.56
C GLY A 44 -4.96 -2.03 -1.14
N ALA A 45 -5.77 -1.90 -0.11
CA ALA A 45 -6.58 -2.99 0.42
C ALA A 45 -8.04 -2.56 0.52
N LEU A 46 -8.92 -3.40 -0.01
CA LEU A 46 -10.36 -3.27 0.14
C LEU A 46 -10.72 -3.56 1.60
N ILE A 47 -11.32 -2.60 2.31
CA ILE A 47 -11.74 -2.73 3.72
C ILE A 47 -13.27 -2.76 3.89
N SER A 48 -13.99 -2.38 2.85
CA SER A 48 -15.42 -2.61 2.64
C SER A 48 -15.68 -2.69 1.14
N ASP A 49 -16.88 -3.05 0.70
CA ASP A 49 -17.24 -3.08 -0.72
C ASP A 49 -17.10 -1.73 -1.45
N HIS A 50 -16.97 -0.60 -0.74
CA HIS A 50 -16.85 0.75 -1.30
C HIS A 50 -15.62 1.53 -0.82
N HIS A 51 -14.76 0.94 0.02
CA HIS A 51 -13.60 1.65 0.57
C HIS A 51 -12.30 0.90 0.38
N VAL A 52 -11.31 1.64 -0.11
CA VAL A 52 -9.92 1.18 -0.25
C VAL A 52 -9.01 1.97 0.68
N LEU A 53 -8.25 1.25 1.49
CA LEU A 53 -7.18 1.81 2.30
C LEU A 53 -5.87 1.77 1.50
N THR A 54 -5.13 2.87 1.46
CA THR A 54 -3.84 3.00 0.78
C THR A 54 -2.96 4.03 1.48
N SER A 55 -1.83 4.43 0.90
CA SER A 55 -0.96 5.47 1.45
C SER A 55 -1.39 6.84 1.00
N ALA A 56 -1.13 7.82 1.86
CA ALA A 56 -1.30 9.23 1.51
C ALA A 56 -0.43 9.61 0.30
N HIS A 57 0.83 9.13 0.23
CA HIS A 57 1.75 9.46 -0.87
C HIS A 57 1.29 8.98 -2.25
N CYS A 58 0.30 8.09 -2.32
CA CYS A 58 -0.33 7.66 -3.58
C CYS A 58 -1.46 8.57 -4.03
N ALA A 59 -1.98 9.40 -3.13
CA ALA A 59 -3.09 10.32 -3.37
C ALA A 59 -2.67 11.81 -3.29
N ILE A 60 -1.38 12.08 -3.12
CA ILE A 60 -0.82 13.44 -3.08
C ILE A 60 0.38 13.59 -4.01
N LYS A 61 0.65 14.83 -4.39
CA LYS A 61 1.89 15.25 -5.05
C LYS A 61 2.71 16.10 -4.09
N ARG A 62 3.92 15.63 -3.77
CA ARG A 62 4.87 16.44 -2.98
C ARG A 62 5.41 17.60 -3.81
N ILE A 63 5.39 18.81 -3.25
CA ILE A 63 5.92 20.01 -3.88
C ILE A 63 7.39 20.15 -3.48
N TYR A 64 8.28 19.84 -4.41
CA TYR A 64 9.72 20.01 -4.22
C TYR A 64 10.08 21.50 -4.30
N GLY A 65 10.85 21.99 -3.31
CA GLY A 65 11.18 23.41 -3.17
C GLY A 65 10.53 24.06 -1.94
N VAL A 66 9.55 23.41 -1.33
CA VAL A 66 9.00 23.81 -0.03
C VAL A 66 9.77 23.10 1.09
N PRO A 67 10.40 23.84 2.04
CA PRO A 67 11.09 23.25 3.18
C PRO A 67 10.17 22.38 4.03
N CYS A 68 10.78 21.44 4.74
CA CYS A 68 10.10 20.51 5.64
C CYS A 68 10.04 21.07 7.05
N GLU A 69 9.34 22.18 7.21
CA GLU A 69 9.16 22.88 8.46
C GLU A 69 7.68 22.83 8.87
N GLU A 70 7.41 22.93 10.17
CA GLU A 70 6.04 22.83 10.70
C GLU A 70 5.10 23.88 10.07
N ALA A 71 5.60 25.10 9.89
CA ALA A 71 4.86 26.20 9.26
C ALA A 71 4.53 25.97 7.78
N THR A 72 5.27 25.11 7.08
CA THR A 72 5.14 24.86 5.63
C THR A 72 4.59 23.48 5.31
N LEU A 73 4.24 22.68 6.32
CA LEU A 73 3.86 21.29 6.11
C LEU A 73 2.63 21.16 5.20
N VAL A 74 1.61 21.98 5.45
CA VAL A 74 0.34 22.00 4.69
C VAL A 74 0.56 22.45 3.24
N SER A 75 1.50 23.37 3.00
CA SER A 75 1.85 23.83 1.65
C SER A 75 2.89 22.96 0.96
N SER A 76 3.40 21.92 1.63
CA SER A 76 4.45 21.05 1.09
C SER A 76 3.90 19.90 0.21
N TYR A 77 2.58 19.81 0.06
CA TYR A 77 1.93 18.88 -0.86
C TYR A 77 0.58 19.40 -1.35
N GLU A 78 0.11 18.78 -2.42
CA GLU A 78 -1.21 18.99 -3.02
C GLU A 78 -1.93 17.64 -3.11
N LYS A 79 -3.23 17.60 -2.84
CA LYS A 79 -4.04 16.40 -3.11
C LYS A 79 -4.19 16.23 -4.61
N LEU A 80 -3.97 15.02 -5.12
CA LEU A 80 -4.28 14.71 -6.51
C LEU A 80 -5.80 14.84 -6.75
N PRO A 81 -6.24 15.22 -7.97
CA PRO A 81 -7.63 15.08 -8.37
C PRO A 81 -8.05 13.61 -8.26
N PHE A 82 -9.20 13.32 -7.65
CA PHE A 82 -9.64 11.93 -7.51
C PHE A 82 -10.00 11.30 -8.86
N GLU A 83 -10.33 12.12 -9.85
CA GLU A 83 -10.62 11.74 -11.23
C GLU A 83 -9.39 11.18 -11.96
N ASP A 84 -8.18 11.56 -11.52
CA ASP A 84 -6.92 11.05 -12.06
C ASP A 84 -6.53 9.70 -11.45
N ILE A 85 -7.30 9.20 -10.47
CA ILE A 85 -7.03 7.96 -9.75
C ILE A 85 -8.13 6.95 -10.04
N VAL A 86 -7.70 5.76 -10.45
CA VAL A 86 -8.58 4.60 -10.59
C VAL A 86 -8.08 3.44 -9.74
N VAL A 87 -9.03 2.66 -9.22
CA VAL A 87 -8.77 1.44 -8.47
C VAL A 87 -8.97 0.24 -9.39
N ILE A 88 -8.01 -0.68 -9.39
CA ILE A 88 -8.04 -1.90 -10.20
C ILE A 88 -8.11 -3.11 -9.28
N SER A 89 -9.09 -3.98 -9.49
CA SER A 89 -9.22 -5.22 -8.73
C SER A 89 -8.06 -6.20 -8.97
N GLY A 90 -7.57 -6.83 -7.90
CA GLY A 90 -6.59 -7.92 -7.97
C GLY A 90 -7.17 -9.31 -8.23
N MET A 91 -8.50 -9.47 -8.32
CA MET A 91 -9.15 -10.75 -8.64
C MET A 91 -9.11 -11.09 -10.15
N GLY A 92 -8.67 -10.16 -10.99
CA GLY A 92 -8.61 -10.34 -12.44
C GLY A 92 -7.51 -11.30 -12.88
N GLU A 93 -7.87 -12.33 -13.65
CA GLU A 93 -6.90 -13.19 -14.32
C GLU A 93 -6.28 -12.49 -15.52
N GLY A 94 -4.94 -12.48 -15.60
CA GLY A 94 -4.23 -11.80 -16.70
C GLY A 94 -4.33 -10.27 -16.67
N CYS A 95 -4.85 -9.68 -15.59
CA CYS A 95 -4.92 -8.23 -15.44
C CYS A 95 -3.53 -7.63 -15.18
N SER A 96 -3.02 -6.89 -16.17
CA SER A 96 -1.83 -6.05 -16.04
C SER A 96 -2.25 -4.64 -15.67
N VAL A 97 -1.69 -4.08 -14.59
CA VAL A 97 -2.04 -2.71 -14.16
C VAL A 97 -1.44 -1.62 -15.05
N ASP A 98 -0.49 -1.99 -15.90
CA ASP A 98 0.15 -1.09 -16.86
C ASP A 98 -0.68 -0.91 -18.13
N THR A 99 -1.22 -2.00 -18.68
CA THR A 99 -2.09 -1.94 -19.87
C THR A 99 -3.56 -1.75 -19.52
N LYS A 100 -3.96 -2.20 -18.31
CA LYS A 100 -5.35 -2.26 -17.82
C LYS A 100 -6.24 -3.20 -18.65
N ASP A 101 -5.65 -4.02 -19.52
CA ASP A 101 -6.39 -4.96 -20.36
C ASP A 101 -7.02 -6.08 -19.53
N GLY A 102 -8.30 -6.33 -19.76
CA GLY A 102 -9.06 -7.35 -19.03
C GLY A 102 -9.32 -7.03 -17.55
N CYS A 103 -8.83 -5.89 -17.04
CA CYS A 103 -8.95 -5.51 -15.65
C CYS A 103 -10.36 -4.98 -15.30
N LYS A 104 -10.79 -5.20 -14.06
CA LYS A 104 -11.97 -4.51 -13.49
C LYS A 104 -11.53 -3.23 -12.81
N VAL A 105 -11.97 -2.10 -13.35
CA VAL A 105 -11.56 -0.75 -12.97
C VAL A 105 -12.73 -0.03 -12.30
N PHE A 106 -12.43 0.69 -11.22
CA PHE A 106 -13.38 1.43 -10.39
C PHE A 106 -12.91 2.88 -10.27
N ASN A 107 -13.84 3.81 -10.48
CA ASN A 107 -13.58 5.23 -10.27
C ASN A 107 -13.60 5.56 -8.78
N VAL A 108 -12.81 6.55 -8.39
CA VAL A 108 -12.83 7.12 -7.04
C VAL A 108 -13.86 8.27 -7.01
N LYS A 109 -14.60 8.35 -5.92
CA LYS A 109 -15.59 9.41 -5.63
C LYS A 109 -15.02 10.47 -4.70
N ASP A 110 -14.23 10.07 -3.72
CA ASP A 110 -13.57 10.99 -2.78
C ASP A 110 -12.30 10.36 -2.17
N MET A 111 -11.42 11.20 -1.63
CA MET A 111 -10.16 10.81 -1.01
C MET A 111 -9.89 11.54 0.32
N PHE A 112 -9.73 10.74 1.36
CA PHE A 112 -9.46 11.20 2.72
C PHE A 112 -8.01 10.90 3.10
N ILE A 113 -7.17 11.92 3.00
CA ILE A 113 -5.80 11.87 3.53
C ILE A 113 -5.84 12.02 5.04
N HIS A 114 -5.05 11.24 5.77
CA HIS A 114 -4.98 11.36 7.22
C HIS A 114 -4.65 12.82 7.64
N PRO A 115 -5.39 13.45 8.58
CA PRO A 115 -5.22 14.86 8.92
C PRO A 115 -3.82 15.23 9.44
N LYS A 116 -3.11 14.24 10.00
CA LYS A 116 -1.75 14.40 10.51
C LYS A 116 -0.67 13.97 9.51
N HIS A 117 -1.03 13.69 8.25
CA HIS A 117 -0.06 13.24 7.25
C HIS A 117 1.07 14.26 7.09
N ASN A 118 2.30 13.77 7.12
CA ASN A 118 3.48 14.57 6.93
C ASN A 118 4.26 14.02 5.72
N PRO A 119 4.20 14.66 4.55
CA PRO A 119 4.90 14.18 3.35
C PRO A 119 6.43 14.26 3.43
N CYS A 120 6.98 14.99 4.41
CA CYS A 120 8.41 15.18 4.56
C CYS A 120 9.08 14.04 5.30
N THR A 121 8.55 13.75 6.48
CA THR A 121 9.07 12.64 7.28
C THR A 121 8.38 11.36 6.93
N GLY A 122 7.18 11.42 6.31
CA GLY A 122 6.33 10.35 5.78
C GLY A 122 5.18 9.99 6.71
N ASP A 123 5.05 10.62 7.86
CA ASP A 123 4.11 10.35 8.96
C ASP A 123 2.68 10.15 8.52
N TYR A 124 1.98 9.23 9.20
CA TYR A 124 0.58 8.95 8.94
C TYR A 124 0.33 8.82 7.42
N ASP A 125 1.20 8.06 6.74
CA ASP A 125 1.12 7.77 5.31
C ASP A 125 -0.04 6.81 5.01
N ILE A 126 -1.25 7.30 5.26
CA ILE A 126 -2.48 6.54 5.14
C ILE A 126 -3.55 7.44 4.55
N ALA A 127 -4.30 6.88 3.60
CA ALA A 127 -5.42 7.51 2.96
C ALA A 127 -6.53 6.49 2.72
N LEU A 128 -7.76 6.99 2.73
CA LEU A 128 -8.95 6.23 2.40
C LEU A 128 -9.53 6.74 1.08
N LEU A 129 -9.81 5.83 0.15
CA LEU A 129 -10.49 6.14 -1.10
C LEU A 129 -11.91 5.59 -1.03
N GLU A 130 -12.89 6.43 -1.33
CA GLU A 130 -14.29 6.01 -1.53
C GLU A 130 -14.51 5.73 -3.02
N LEU A 131 -15.04 4.55 -3.35
CA LEU A 131 -15.33 4.16 -4.73
C LEU A 131 -16.68 4.70 -5.18
N SER A 132 -16.79 5.10 -6.45
CA SER A 132 -18.06 5.54 -7.05
C SER A 132 -19.08 4.40 -7.21
N SER A 133 -18.63 3.15 -7.17
CA SER A 133 -19.47 1.96 -7.22
C SER A 133 -18.87 0.84 -6.36
N SER A 134 -19.73 0.11 -5.65
CA SER A 134 -19.32 -1.02 -4.80
C SER A 134 -18.80 -2.20 -5.61
N MET A 135 -17.76 -2.86 -5.10
CA MET A 135 -17.27 -4.15 -5.62
C MET A 135 -18.20 -5.29 -5.16
N ASN A 136 -18.63 -6.14 -6.09
CA ASN A 136 -19.32 -7.38 -5.75
C ASN A 136 -18.32 -8.50 -5.39
N SER A 137 -18.84 -9.65 -4.95
CA SER A 137 -18.02 -10.78 -4.47
C SER A 137 -17.12 -11.44 -5.52
N GLN A 138 -17.29 -11.12 -6.81
CA GLN A 138 -16.44 -11.59 -7.91
C GLN A 138 -15.38 -10.56 -8.31
N GLN A 139 -15.45 -9.36 -7.74
CA GLN A 139 -14.59 -8.22 -8.03
C GLN A 139 -13.70 -7.86 -6.84
N GLY A 140 -14.12 -8.15 -5.62
CA GLY A 140 -13.31 -7.94 -4.43
C GLY A 140 -14.00 -8.47 -3.18
N LEU A 141 -13.20 -8.88 -2.19
CA LEU A 141 -13.68 -9.19 -0.85
C LEU A 141 -12.87 -8.39 0.16
N PRO A 142 -13.52 -7.68 1.10
CA PRO A 142 -12.80 -6.83 2.03
C PRO A 142 -11.98 -7.67 3.02
N ILE A 143 -10.80 -7.17 3.36
CA ILE A 143 -10.01 -7.69 4.46
C ILE A 143 -10.50 -7.12 5.78
N CYS A 144 -10.26 -7.86 6.84
CA CYS A 144 -10.57 -7.50 8.21
C CYS A 144 -9.55 -6.47 8.75
N MET A 145 -10.04 -5.50 9.51
CA MET A 145 -9.21 -4.51 10.21
C MET A 145 -8.76 -5.04 11.57
N PRO A 146 -7.52 -4.73 11.99
CA PRO A 146 -7.04 -5.08 13.33
C PRO A 146 -7.80 -4.30 14.41
N LYS A 147 -7.90 -4.87 15.62
CA LYS A 147 -8.47 -4.17 16.78
C LYS A 147 -7.44 -3.25 17.46
N GLU A 148 -7.94 -2.32 18.29
CA GLU A 148 -7.13 -1.30 18.98
C GLU A 148 -5.97 -1.89 19.81
N ASP A 149 -6.06 -3.13 20.28
CA ASP A 149 -4.97 -3.78 21.02
C ASP A 149 -4.69 -5.20 20.50
N GLU A 150 -4.90 -5.43 19.20
CA GLU A 150 -4.59 -6.74 18.62
C GLU A 150 -3.07 -6.94 18.53
N ASP A 151 -2.58 -7.92 19.28
CA ASP A 151 -1.18 -8.33 19.22
C ASP A 151 -0.79 -8.80 17.82
N ILE A 152 0.34 -8.28 17.33
CA ILE A 152 1.02 -8.82 16.16
C ILE A 152 1.43 -10.27 16.48
N PRO A 153 1.02 -11.27 15.69
CA PRO A 153 1.22 -12.69 15.96
C PRO A 153 2.68 -13.07 15.69
N THR A 154 3.54 -12.68 16.62
CA THR A 154 4.98 -12.88 16.59
C THR A 154 5.38 -14.34 16.69
N SER A 155 4.47 -15.23 17.10
CA SER A 155 4.76 -16.67 17.29
C SER A 155 4.97 -17.45 16.00
N ARG A 156 4.48 -16.96 14.85
CA ARG A 156 4.59 -17.68 13.57
C ARG A 156 5.71 -17.15 12.67
N ASN A 157 6.31 -16.01 13.00
CA ASN A 157 7.35 -15.29 12.23
C ASN A 157 7.12 -15.20 10.72
N ARG A 158 5.92 -15.47 10.20
CA ARG A 158 5.62 -15.53 8.77
C ARG A 158 4.48 -14.59 8.46
N MET A 159 4.71 -13.74 7.48
CA MET A 159 3.77 -12.74 6.98
C MET A 159 3.74 -12.84 5.46
N THR A 160 2.66 -12.35 4.86
CA THR A 160 2.51 -12.31 3.41
C THR A 160 2.25 -10.88 3.00
N SER A 161 2.99 -10.39 2.02
CA SER A 161 2.72 -9.11 1.37
C SER A 161 2.25 -9.39 -0.05
N SER A 162 1.17 -8.74 -0.47
CA SER A 162 0.66 -8.84 -1.83
C SER A 162 0.50 -7.45 -2.44
N GLY A 163 0.80 -7.30 -3.73
CA GLY A 163 0.68 -6.01 -4.40
C GLY A 163 1.18 -6.02 -5.84
N PHE A 164 1.33 -4.81 -6.39
CA PHE A 164 1.65 -4.53 -7.79
C PHE A 164 2.98 -3.75 -7.92
N GLY A 165 3.92 -4.04 -7.02
CA GLY A 165 5.26 -3.45 -7.04
C GLY A 165 6.04 -3.89 -8.29
N TYR A 166 6.99 -3.05 -8.73
CA TYR A 166 7.89 -3.44 -9.81
C TYR A 166 8.76 -4.63 -9.37
N ASN A 167 8.85 -5.67 -10.19
CA ASN A 167 9.69 -6.84 -9.91
C ASN A 167 10.86 -6.85 -10.92
N PRO A 168 12.12 -6.71 -10.48
CA PRO A 168 13.27 -6.73 -11.39
C PRO A 168 13.57 -8.14 -11.94
N GLU A 169 13.06 -9.20 -11.31
CA GLU A 169 13.18 -10.59 -11.79
C GLU A 169 12.16 -10.90 -12.89
N HIS A 170 11.06 -10.15 -12.92
CA HIS A 170 10.03 -10.20 -13.97
C HIS A 170 9.84 -8.81 -14.58
N PRO A 171 10.84 -8.30 -15.34
CA PRO A 171 10.75 -6.98 -15.94
C PRO A 171 9.63 -6.96 -17.00
N GLY A 172 8.76 -5.95 -16.93
CA GLY A 172 7.66 -5.78 -17.88
C GLY A 172 6.37 -5.32 -17.20
N GLU A 173 5.26 -5.85 -17.68
CA GLU A 173 3.92 -5.63 -17.14
C GLU A 173 3.78 -6.11 -15.70
N ARG A 174 3.11 -5.31 -14.88
CA ARG A 174 2.90 -5.60 -13.46
C ARG A 174 1.59 -6.34 -13.23
N TYR A 175 1.73 -7.51 -12.64
CA TYR A 175 0.63 -8.36 -12.18
C TYR A 175 0.59 -8.38 -10.66
N LEU A 176 -0.50 -8.91 -10.10
CA LEU A 176 -0.56 -9.16 -8.66
C LEU A 176 0.50 -10.20 -8.28
N GLU A 177 1.39 -9.81 -7.37
CA GLU A 177 2.40 -10.68 -6.81
C GLU A 177 2.24 -10.81 -5.30
N ALA A 178 2.73 -11.94 -4.77
CA ALA A 178 2.78 -12.23 -3.35
C ALA A 178 4.19 -12.63 -2.91
N LEU A 179 4.61 -12.09 -1.77
CA LEU A 179 5.90 -12.33 -1.14
C LEU A 179 5.68 -12.94 0.24
N ASN A 180 6.40 -14.02 0.51
CA ASN A 180 6.50 -14.57 1.86
C ASN A 180 7.59 -13.82 2.62
N LEU A 181 7.18 -13.16 3.70
CA LEU A 181 8.04 -12.38 4.58
C LEU A 181 8.27 -13.15 5.87
N THR A 182 9.50 -13.05 6.38
CA THR A 182 9.83 -13.50 7.73
C THR A 182 9.92 -12.29 8.65
N MET A 183 9.22 -12.31 9.77
CA MET A 183 9.30 -11.26 10.78
C MET A 183 10.60 -11.44 11.59
N GLU A 184 11.45 -10.42 11.59
CA GLU A 184 12.74 -10.40 12.28
C GLU A 184 12.64 -9.67 13.63
N GLY A 185 11.73 -8.72 13.76
CA GLY A 185 11.53 -8.00 15.02
C GLY A 185 10.61 -6.79 14.91
N ILE A 186 10.45 -6.09 16.03
CA ILE A 186 9.65 -4.86 16.13
C ILE A 186 10.53 -3.75 16.72
N GLU A 187 10.78 -2.69 15.95
CA GLU A 187 11.44 -1.46 16.41
C GLU A 187 10.37 -0.57 17.07
N ARG A 188 10.20 -0.70 18.39
CA ARG A 188 9.14 0.01 19.15
C ARG A 188 9.28 1.54 19.11
N THR A 189 10.50 2.07 19.12
CA THR A 189 10.76 3.52 19.09
C THR A 189 10.25 4.19 17.82
N ARG A 190 10.18 3.44 16.73
CA ARG A 190 9.69 3.90 15.43
C ARG A 190 8.39 3.22 15.04
N ALA A 191 7.87 2.34 15.89
CA ALA A 191 6.72 1.50 15.65
C ALA A 191 6.81 0.81 14.28
N ARG A 192 7.90 0.08 14.04
CA ARG A 192 8.14 -0.67 12.80
C ARG A 192 8.17 -2.17 13.05
N ILE A 193 7.59 -2.92 12.12
CA ILE A 193 7.87 -4.34 11.94
C ILE A 193 9.00 -4.46 10.93
N ILE A 194 10.03 -5.20 11.32
CA ILE A 194 11.17 -5.51 10.49
C ILE A 194 10.90 -6.89 9.90
N THR A 195 10.85 -6.96 8.57
CA THR A 195 10.66 -8.23 7.86
C THR A 195 11.74 -8.43 6.80
N LYS A 196 11.99 -9.69 6.45
CA LYS A 196 12.98 -10.11 5.46
C LYS A 196 12.37 -11.03 4.40
N SER A 197 12.73 -10.81 3.14
CA SER A 197 12.44 -11.72 2.01
C SER A 197 13.67 -12.58 1.67
N ARG A 198 13.46 -13.71 0.97
CA ARG A 198 14.54 -14.57 0.47
C ARG A 198 15.38 -13.79 -0.54
N GLY A 199 16.56 -13.33 -0.13
CA GLY A 199 17.65 -13.03 -1.05
C GLY A 199 18.18 -11.60 -1.09
N LYS A 200 17.38 -10.53 -0.87
CA LYS A 200 17.95 -9.14 -0.90
C LYS A 200 17.06 -7.94 -0.51
N SER A 201 16.03 -8.07 0.33
CA SER A 201 15.27 -6.88 0.78
C SER A 201 14.74 -7.01 2.21
N ILE A 202 14.90 -5.95 3.00
CA ILE A 202 14.17 -5.72 4.25
C ILE A 202 12.93 -4.89 3.88
N CYS A 203 11.73 -5.42 4.12
CA CYS A 203 10.52 -4.60 4.10
C CYS A 203 10.28 -4.12 5.52
N THR A 204 10.59 -2.86 5.80
CA THR A 204 10.18 -2.24 7.07
C THR A 204 8.74 -1.75 6.91
N VAL A 205 7.83 -2.38 7.65
CA VAL A 205 6.42 -1.95 7.73
C VAL A 205 6.30 -1.06 8.96
N ARG A 206 5.60 0.07 8.86
CA ARG A 206 5.53 1.05 9.95
C ARG A 206 4.08 1.22 10.42
N LEU A 207 3.80 0.80 11.64
CA LEU A 207 2.49 0.82 12.29
C LEU A 207 2.46 1.96 13.30
N TYR A 208 1.61 2.97 13.15
CA TYR A 208 1.50 4.02 14.18
C TYR A 208 0.30 3.83 15.06
N TRP A 209 0.58 3.92 16.36
CA TRP A 209 -0.36 4.41 17.35
C TRP A 209 -0.37 5.95 17.37
N TYR A 210 0.79 6.60 17.16
CA TYR A 210 0.89 8.06 17.06
C TYR A 210 2.16 8.42 16.24
N GLY A 211 1.97 8.89 14.98
CA GLY A 211 2.87 9.70 14.14
C GLY A 211 4.39 9.45 14.03
N LEU A 212 4.86 9.17 12.80
CA LEU A 212 6.01 9.77 12.08
C LEU A 212 6.90 8.90 11.12
N VAL A 213 6.75 8.75 9.76
CA VAL A 213 7.21 7.63 8.80
C VAL A 213 8.39 7.85 7.80
N LYS A 214 9.65 7.69 8.20
CA LYS A 214 10.84 7.67 7.31
C LYS A 214 11.28 6.23 6.99
N CYS A 215 11.92 5.93 5.85
CA CYS A 215 12.69 4.68 5.64
C CYS A 215 14.20 4.95 5.72
N ILE A 216 14.98 4.01 6.25
CA ILE A 216 16.46 4.03 6.26
C ILE A 216 16.96 2.59 5.98
N ASP A 217 17.98 2.55 5.11
CA ASP A 217 18.85 1.47 4.59
C ASP A 217 18.24 0.36 3.73
#